data_AF-A0A1U7N210-F1
#
_entry.id   AF-A0A1U7N210-F1
#
_cell.length_a   1.000
_cell.length_b   1.000
_cell.length_c   1.000
_cell.angle_alpha   90.00
_cell.angle_beta   90.00
_cell.angle_gamma   90.00
#
_symmetry.space_group_name_H-M   'P 1'
#
loop_
_entity.id
_entity.type
_entity.pdbx_description
1 polymer ?
#
loop_
_entity_poly.entity_id
_entity_poly.type
_entity_poly.pdbx_seq_one_letter_code
_entity_poly.pdbx_strand_id
1 'polypeptide(L)'
;MMDNSLIPVILAGGKGERFWPLSRKHRPKQFLCLDGSGKSLLQATADRLSKLTVGPEHLWVITSAMLAEGVTQQLPSLPQKHLLAEPEGRDTAPAVAWATLEIAKAYGEDAVVGFFPADHWIEDEQGFQQTIKAAAQLAAAESSIVTLGITPQYPSTGYGYIEQGDKTGTFEGLPVYQVSRFTEKPNQETAEEFLSTGRFSWNSGMFIFRAGVVLDELRTHAPEIIAPLEEKGVAAYAELEKKSIDYALMEKTQLAYVLPASFGWDDLGDWNALERLHNGDAKNVAMANHVELDTQGAIVYSSSDDEVIVTIGLDDVLVVRDRNATLIAKKDRTQDIKQAIKILKDNSLLQDFL
;
A
#
# COMPACT_ATOMS: atom_id res chain seq x y z
N MET A 1 16.82 28.04 -9.03
CA MET A 1 15.90 27.00 -9.51
C MET A 1 15.61 26.13 -8.32
N MET A 2 14.38 26.12 -7.81
CA MET A 2 14.02 25.19 -6.75
C MET A 2 14.25 23.79 -7.31
N ASP A 3 14.99 22.97 -6.57
CA ASP A 3 15.17 21.57 -6.90
C ASP A 3 13.76 20.96 -6.91
N ASN A 4 13.28 20.46 -8.06
CA ASN A 4 11.96 19.85 -8.22
C ASN A 4 11.92 18.46 -7.54
N SER A 5 12.47 18.35 -6.35
CA SER A 5 12.59 17.12 -5.60
C SER A 5 11.21 16.68 -5.12
N LEU A 6 10.81 15.46 -5.49
CA LEU A 6 9.62 14.79 -4.98
C LEU A 6 9.64 14.72 -3.45
N ILE A 7 8.51 15.02 -2.82
CA ILE A 7 8.26 14.81 -1.39
C ILE A 7 7.42 13.55 -1.21
N PRO A 8 8.03 12.42 -0.83
CA PRO A 8 7.30 11.18 -0.60
C PRO A 8 6.58 11.18 0.75
N VAL A 9 5.36 10.67 0.73
CA VAL A 9 4.49 10.44 1.88
C VAL A 9 4.14 8.96 1.93
N ILE A 10 4.52 8.30 3.02
CA ILE A 10 4.15 6.91 3.26
C ILE A 10 2.79 6.87 3.96
N LEU A 11 1.82 6.16 3.37
CA LEU A 11 0.53 5.83 3.98
C LEU A 11 0.67 4.54 4.81
N ALA A 12 0.71 4.66 6.14
CA ALA A 12 0.97 3.57 7.07
C ALA A 12 -0.19 3.30 8.05
N GLY A 13 -1.44 3.55 7.63
CA GLY A 13 -2.66 3.36 8.45
C GLY A 13 -3.31 1.96 8.39
N GLY A 14 -2.80 1.06 7.55
CA GLY A 14 -3.37 -0.28 7.36
C GLY A 14 -3.33 -1.14 8.64
N LYS A 15 -4.39 -1.93 8.88
CA LYS A 15 -4.44 -2.91 9.99
C LYS A 15 -3.76 -4.23 9.64
N GLY A 16 -3.86 -4.66 8.38
CA GLY A 16 -3.13 -5.84 7.91
C GLY A 16 -3.52 -7.18 8.55
N GLU A 17 -4.77 -7.35 8.99
CA GLU A 17 -5.23 -8.48 9.83
C GLU A 17 -5.10 -9.87 9.17
N ARG A 18 -5.00 -9.95 7.83
CA ARG A 18 -4.94 -11.23 7.09
C ARG A 18 -3.64 -12.01 7.30
N PHE A 19 -2.62 -11.39 7.88
CA PHE A 19 -1.38 -12.07 8.27
C PHE A 19 -1.41 -12.58 9.70
N TRP A 20 -2.55 -12.65 10.38
CA TRP A 20 -2.62 -13.31 11.68
C TRP A 20 -2.16 -14.78 11.52
N PRO A 21 -1.38 -15.35 12.46
CA PRO A 21 -0.99 -14.83 13.77
C PRO A 21 0.25 -13.93 13.77
N LEU A 22 0.86 -13.64 12.62
CA LEU A 22 2.00 -12.74 12.57
C LEU A 22 1.57 -11.28 12.77
N SER A 23 0.52 -10.83 12.08
CA SER A 23 -0.06 -9.51 12.32
C SER A 23 -0.81 -9.47 13.65
N ARG A 24 -0.63 -8.37 14.39
CA ARG A 24 -1.33 -8.07 15.64
C ARG A 24 -1.78 -6.62 15.68
N LYS A 25 -2.64 -6.27 16.63
CA LYS A 25 -3.08 -4.88 16.88
C LYS A 25 -1.94 -3.85 16.89
N HIS A 26 -0.83 -4.15 17.56
CA HIS A 26 0.35 -3.25 17.66
C HIS A 26 1.51 -3.64 16.72
N ARG A 27 1.32 -4.67 15.89
CA ARG A 27 2.28 -5.13 14.87
C ARG A 27 1.52 -5.41 13.56
N PRO A 28 0.97 -4.38 12.90
CA PRO A 28 0.25 -4.53 11.65
C PRO A 28 1.17 -4.94 10.50
N LYS A 29 0.59 -5.26 9.35
CA LYS A 29 1.30 -5.79 8.17
C LYS A 29 2.53 -4.98 7.76
N GLN A 30 2.45 -3.66 7.73
CA GLN A 30 3.57 -2.78 7.38
C GLN A 30 4.79 -2.93 8.30
N PHE A 31 4.61 -3.47 9.51
CA PHE A 31 5.70 -3.74 10.46
C PHE A 31 6.29 -5.15 10.31
N LEU A 32 5.76 -5.98 9.42
CA LEU A 32 6.19 -7.36 9.24
C LEU A 32 7.31 -7.46 8.20
N CYS A 33 8.22 -8.40 8.43
CA CYS A 33 9.18 -8.87 7.43
C CYS A 33 8.60 -10.14 6.78
N LEU A 34 8.25 -10.06 5.51
CA LEU A 34 7.58 -11.15 4.77
C LEU A 34 8.47 -11.74 3.66
N ASP A 35 9.54 -11.07 3.30
CA ASP A 35 10.49 -11.47 2.25
C ASP A 35 11.79 -12.07 2.81
N GLY A 36 11.87 -12.25 4.13
CA GLY A 36 13.04 -12.80 4.81
C GLY A 36 14.25 -11.85 4.87
N SER A 37 14.13 -10.61 4.39
CA SER A 37 15.22 -9.63 4.36
C SER A 37 15.67 -9.12 5.74
N GLY A 38 14.89 -9.42 6.79
CA GLY A 38 15.04 -8.83 8.12
C GLY A 38 14.51 -7.40 8.24
N LYS A 39 13.99 -6.81 7.15
CA LYS A 39 13.38 -5.48 7.14
C LYS A 39 11.86 -5.59 7.09
N SER A 40 11.18 -4.68 7.77
CA SER A 40 9.73 -4.56 7.61
C SER A 40 9.37 -3.96 6.24
N LEU A 41 8.13 -4.15 5.80
CA LEU A 41 7.62 -3.49 4.59
C LEU A 41 7.71 -1.97 4.66
N LEU A 42 7.47 -1.37 5.84
CA LEU A 42 7.63 0.05 6.08
C LEU A 42 9.09 0.49 5.90
N GLN A 43 10.03 -0.24 6.48
CA GLN A 43 11.46 0.04 6.34
C GLN A 43 11.92 -0.11 4.89
N ALA A 44 11.52 -1.18 4.21
CA ALA A 44 11.82 -1.37 2.79
C ALA A 44 11.25 -0.23 1.93
N THR A 45 10.03 0.22 2.21
CA THR A 45 9.42 1.35 1.51
C THR A 45 10.17 2.66 1.78
N ALA A 46 10.53 2.95 3.02
CA ALA A 46 11.29 4.14 3.38
C ALA A 46 12.69 4.14 2.75
N ASP A 47 13.40 3.01 2.79
CA ASP A 47 14.72 2.86 2.17
C ASP A 47 14.65 3.11 0.66
N ARG A 48 13.65 2.53 -0.02
CA ARG A 48 13.43 2.73 -1.45
C ARG A 48 13.14 4.19 -1.79
N LEU A 49 12.31 4.87 -1.00
CA LEU A 49 11.95 6.27 -1.22
C LEU A 49 13.08 7.24 -0.88
N SER A 50 13.94 6.92 0.10
CA SER A 50 15.08 7.76 0.47
C SER A 50 16.09 7.96 -0.67
N LYS A 51 16.12 7.04 -1.65
CA LYS A 51 16.95 7.12 -2.86
C LYS A 51 16.39 8.11 -3.90
N LEU A 52 15.16 8.57 -3.73
CA LEU A 52 14.47 9.49 -4.63
C LEU A 52 14.43 10.93 -4.11
N THR A 53 14.77 11.16 -2.84
CA THR A 53 14.71 12.48 -2.21
C THR A 53 16.10 13.10 -2.07
N VAL A 54 16.13 14.43 -1.95
CA VAL A 54 17.33 15.18 -1.59
C VAL A 54 17.50 15.13 -0.07
N GLY A 55 17.72 13.92 0.47
CA GLY A 55 17.92 13.67 1.89
C GLY A 55 16.68 13.13 2.64
N PRO A 56 16.90 12.46 3.80
CA PRO A 56 15.86 11.84 4.61
C PRO A 56 14.86 12.86 5.21
N GLU A 57 15.23 14.13 5.28
CA GLU A 57 14.38 15.22 5.75
C GLU A 57 13.19 15.54 4.83
N HIS A 58 13.04 14.88 3.69
CA HIS A 58 11.89 15.05 2.80
C HIS A 58 10.90 13.89 2.85
N LEU A 59 11.16 12.85 3.63
CA LEU A 59 10.23 11.75 3.83
C LEU A 59 9.18 12.12 4.89
N TRP A 60 7.93 11.92 4.55
CA TRP A 60 6.78 12.04 5.45
C TRP A 60 6.13 10.68 5.65
N VAL A 61 5.52 10.48 6.82
CA VAL A 61 4.71 9.32 7.12
C VAL A 61 3.41 9.79 7.74
N ILE A 62 2.28 9.30 7.23
CA ILE A 62 0.98 9.46 7.87
C ILE A 62 0.48 8.08 8.33
N THR A 63 0.06 8.01 9.59
CA THR A 63 -0.36 6.78 10.24
C THR A 63 -1.38 7.08 11.32
N SER A 64 -2.02 6.06 11.89
CA SER A 64 -2.88 6.26 13.06
C SER A 64 -2.07 6.58 14.33
N ALA A 65 -2.64 7.35 15.26
CA ALA A 65 -2.05 7.65 16.55
C ALA A 65 -1.63 6.39 17.35
N MET A 66 -2.37 5.28 17.19
CA MET A 66 -2.05 3.99 17.80
C MET A 66 -0.72 3.39 17.29
N LEU A 67 -0.33 3.70 16.06
CA LEU A 67 0.83 3.13 15.39
C LEU A 67 2.03 4.09 15.32
N ALA A 68 1.85 5.36 15.70
CA ALA A 68 2.86 6.40 15.62
C ALA A 68 4.17 6.00 16.34
N GLU A 69 4.09 5.46 17.55
CA GLU A 69 5.27 4.99 18.28
C GLU A 69 6.00 3.85 17.54
N GLY A 70 5.23 2.91 16.97
CA GLY A 70 5.80 1.82 16.17
C GLY A 70 6.51 2.34 14.91
N VAL A 71 5.96 3.38 14.25
CA VAL A 71 6.63 4.04 13.13
C VAL A 71 7.95 4.68 13.58
N THR A 72 7.97 5.40 14.71
CA THR A 72 9.20 5.99 15.26
C THR A 72 10.25 4.94 15.58
N GLN A 73 9.86 3.78 16.12
CA GLN A 73 10.77 2.68 16.40
C GLN A 73 11.35 2.06 15.10
N GLN A 74 10.53 1.92 14.06
CA GLN A 74 10.97 1.35 12.78
C GLN A 74 11.79 2.32 11.92
N LEU A 75 11.51 3.62 12.02
CA LEU A 75 12.14 4.70 11.26
C LEU A 75 12.73 5.76 12.21
N PRO A 76 13.80 5.44 12.97
CA PRO A 76 14.34 6.34 14.00
C PRO A 76 14.95 7.64 13.45
N SER A 77 15.26 7.69 12.15
CA SER A 77 15.76 8.88 11.47
C SER A 77 14.66 9.82 10.96
N LEU A 78 13.39 9.42 11.02
CA LEU A 78 12.26 10.24 10.57
C LEU A 78 12.06 11.43 11.52
N PRO A 79 12.11 12.69 11.04
CA PRO A 79 11.83 13.84 11.88
C PRO A 79 10.41 13.79 12.44
N GLN A 80 10.25 14.03 13.74
CA GLN A 80 8.93 13.96 14.40
C GLN A 80 7.86 14.84 13.73
N LYS A 81 8.27 16.00 13.19
CA LYS A 81 7.37 16.92 12.47
C LYS A 81 6.85 16.37 11.14
N HIS A 82 7.45 15.31 10.59
CA HIS A 82 7.02 14.65 9.35
C HIS A 82 6.24 13.36 9.62
N LEU A 83 6.00 13.03 10.89
CA LEU A 83 5.11 11.95 11.31
C LEU A 83 3.74 12.53 11.65
N LEU A 84 2.78 12.38 10.75
CA LEU A 84 1.40 12.78 10.96
C LEU A 84 0.62 11.62 11.58
N ALA A 85 0.13 11.82 12.80
CA ALA A 85 -0.64 10.84 13.55
C ALA A 85 -2.14 11.17 13.47
N GLU A 86 -2.88 10.43 12.64
CA GLU A 86 -4.33 10.51 12.53
C GLU A 86 -4.98 10.10 13.86
N PRO A 87 -5.81 10.95 14.48
CA PRO A 87 -6.47 10.61 15.74
C PRO A 87 -7.47 9.46 15.56
N GLU A 88 -8.07 9.34 14.37
CA GLU A 88 -9.03 8.31 14.00
C GLU A 88 -8.83 7.89 12.54
N GLY A 89 -9.04 6.61 12.24
CA GLY A 89 -8.90 6.11 10.87
C GLY A 89 -10.08 6.50 9.99
N ARG A 90 -9.86 7.41 9.03
CA ARG A 90 -10.87 7.91 8.09
C ARG A 90 -10.59 7.55 6.61
N ASP A 91 -9.77 6.53 6.39
CA ASP A 91 -9.37 6.04 5.06
C ASP A 91 -8.46 7.05 4.32
N THR A 92 -8.13 6.80 3.06
CA THR A 92 -7.02 7.50 2.39
C THR A 92 -7.30 8.95 1.99
N ALA A 93 -8.55 9.38 1.75
CA ALA A 93 -8.78 10.76 1.31
C ALA A 93 -8.46 11.82 2.40
N PRO A 94 -8.92 11.67 3.65
CA PRO A 94 -8.52 12.58 4.74
C PRO A 94 -7.02 12.58 5.02
N ALA A 95 -6.36 11.42 4.91
CA ALA A 95 -4.92 11.30 5.07
C ALA A 95 -4.16 12.07 3.98
N VAL A 96 -4.54 11.87 2.71
CA VAL A 96 -3.97 12.59 1.57
C VAL A 96 -4.21 14.10 1.69
N ALA A 97 -5.43 14.51 2.03
CA ALA A 97 -5.79 15.92 2.17
C ALA A 97 -4.96 16.60 3.27
N TRP A 98 -4.92 16.01 4.47
CA TRP A 98 -4.19 16.59 5.60
C TRP A 98 -2.68 16.63 5.36
N ALA A 99 -2.09 15.53 4.88
CA ALA A 99 -0.66 15.51 4.57
C ALA A 99 -0.30 16.52 3.49
N THR A 100 -1.12 16.66 2.44
CA THR A 100 -0.88 17.65 1.39
C THR A 100 -0.97 19.07 1.91
N LEU A 101 -1.94 19.39 2.80
CA LEU A 101 -2.03 20.71 3.44
C LEU A 101 -0.77 21.04 4.24
N GLU A 102 -0.26 20.10 5.03
CA GLU A 102 0.97 20.31 5.82
C GLU A 102 2.22 20.47 4.93
N ILE A 103 2.30 19.72 3.85
CA ILE A 103 3.39 19.84 2.86
C ILE A 103 3.31 21.16 2.12
N ALA A 104 2.11 21.58 1.68
CA ALA A 104 1.91 22.87 1.01
C ALA A 104 2.30 24.04 1.93
N LYS A 105 1.99 23.96 3.23
CA LYS A 105 2.44 24.97 4.22
C LYS A 105 3.96 25.01 4.37
N ALA A 106 4.63 23.86 4.31
CA ALA A 106 6.07 23.76 4.54
C ALA A 106 6.92 24.07 3.30
N TYR A 107 6.44 23.71 2.10
CA TYR A 107 7.23 23.72 0.85
C TYR A 107 6.57 24.50 -0.29
N GLY A 108 5.32 24.96 -0.13
CA GLY A 108 4.55 25.67 -1.15
C GLY A 108 3.66 24.76 -1.99
N GLU A 109 2.68 25.35 -2.69
CA GLU A 109 1.70 24.62 -3.49
C GLU A 109 2.28 24.00 -4.77
N ASP A 110 3.44 24.50 -5.23
CA ASP A 110 4.15 23.92 -6.38
C ASP A 110 4.98 22.67 -6.03
N ALA A 111 5.05 22.29 -4.75
CA ALA A 111 5.75 21.08 -4.33
C ALA A 111 5.14 19.83 -4.95
N VAL A 112 5.97 18.98 -5.55
CA VAL A 112 5.55 17.68 -6.08
C VAL A 112 5.55 16.66 -4.95
N VAL A 113 4.39 16.07 -4.71
CA VAL A 113 4.13 15.14 -3.61
C VAL A 113 3.80 13.76 -4.18
N GLY A 114 4.33 12.71 -3.57
CA GLY A 114 4.01 11.33 -3.94
C GLY A 114 3.48 10.55 -2.74
N PHE A 115 2.35 9.87 -2.88
CA PHE A 115 1.78 9.01 -1.86
C PHE A 115 2.08 7.54 -2.15
N PHE A 116 2.57 6.83 -1.15
CA PHE A 116 3.07 5.46 -1.28
C PHE A 116 2.53 4.57 -0.14
N PRO A 117 1.84 3.46 -0.44
CA PRO A 117 1.46 2.49 0.59
C PRO A 117 2.68 1.88 1.28
N ALA A 118 2.62 1.77 2.62
CA ALA A 118 3.73 1.24 3.43
C ALA A 118 3.92 -0.28 3.32
N ASP A 119 2.97 -0.98 2.71
CA ASP A 119 2.82 -2.43 2.82
C ASP A 119 2.79 -3.14 1.46
N HIS A 120 3.37 -2.52 0.43
CA HIS A 120 3.56 -3.12 -0.90
C HIS A 120 5.00 -3.66 -1.05
N TRP A 121 5.11 -4.78 -1.77
CA TRP A 121 6.39 -5.32 -2.19
C TRP A 121 6.74 -4.88 -3.61
N ILE A 122 8.02 -4.60 -3.85
CA ILE A 122 8.54 -4.21 -5.16
C ILE A 122 9.86 -4.94 -5.40
N GLU A 123 9.95 -5.64 -6.52
CA GLU A 123 11.10 -6.45 -6.91
C GLU A 123 12.24 -5.62 -7.49
N ASP A 124 11.94 -4.80 -8.50
CA ASP A 124 12.92 -3.98 -9.22
C ASP A 124 12.90 -2.53 -8.73
N GLU A 125 13.79 -2.23 -7.78
CA GLU A 125 13.93 -0.88 -7.27
C GLU A 125 14.38 0.15 -8.33
N GLN A 126 15.13 -0.26 -9.37
CA GLN A 126 15.61 0.69 -10.39
C GLN A 126 14.46 1.08 -11.32
N GLY A 127 13.68 0.09 -11.80
CA GLY A 127 12.47 0.32 -12.57
C GLY A 127 11.45 1.15 -11.80
N PHE A 128 11.30 0.91 -10.49
CA PHE A 128 10.50 1.76 -9.62
C PHE A 128 11.00 3.20 -9.63
N GLN A 129 12.29 3.42 -9.37
CA GLN A 129 12.85 4.78 -9.33
C GLN A 129 12.68 5.53 -10.64
N GLN A 130 12.89 4.89 -11.79
CA GLN A 130 12.67 5.49 -13.10
C GLN A 130 11.20 5.87 -13.29
N THR A 131 10.28 4.99 -12.90
CA THR A 131 8.83 5.23 -12.99
C THR A 131 8.41 6.42 -12.14
N ILE A 132 8.90 6.51 -10.90
CA ILE A 132 8.57 7.63 -10.01
C ILE A 132 9.17 8.95 -10.52
N LYS A 133 10.38 8.94 -11.08
CA LYS A 133 10.97 10.13 -11.72
C LYS A 133 10.13 10.61 -12.90
N ALA A 134 9.65 9.70 -13.75
CA ALA A 134 8.75 10.03 -14.85
C ALA A 134 7.45 10.68 -14.34
N ALA A 135 6.85 10.09 -13.31
CA ALA A 135 5.62 10.62 -12.70
C ALA A 135 5.81 12.01 -12.09
N ALA A 136 6.92 12.21 -11.36
CA ALA A 136 7.25 13.48 -10.74
C ALA A 136 7.53 14.57 -11.79
N GLN A 137 8.21 14.24 -12.89
CA GLN A 137 8.45 15.17 -13.99
C GLN A 137 7.15 15.62 -14.68
N LEU A 138 6.25 14.67 -14.95
CA LEU A 138 4.93 15.00 -15.51
C LEU A 138 4.13 15.90 -14.56
N ALA A 139 4.04 15.52 -13.28
CA ALA A 139 3.35 16.30 -12.25
C ALA A 139 3.93 17.72 -12.09
N ALA A 140 5.24 17.89 -12.26
CA ALA A 140 5.88 19.19 -12.24
C ALA A 140 5.59 20.04 -13.48
N ALA A 141 5.48 19.40 -14.64
CA ALA A 141 5.31 20.08 -15.93
C ALA A 141 3.86 20.52 -16.18
N GLU A 142 2.89 19.76 -15.68
CA GLU A 142 1.47 19.94 -16.00
C GLU A 142 0.58 19.86 -14.74
N SER A 143 -0.66 20.34 -14.85
CA SER A 143 -1.67 20.09 -13.80
C SER A 143 -2.19 18.66 -13.95
N SER A 144 -1.49 17.71 -13.33
CA SER A 144 -1.80 16.28 -13.44
C SER A 144 -1.77 15.56 -12.08
N ILE A 145 -2.63 14.55 -11.96
CA ILE A 145 -2.62 13.54 -10.90
C ILE A 145 -2.17 12.22 -11.53
N VAL A 146 -0.92 11.85 -11.30
CA VAL A 146 -0.29 10.69 -11.93
C VAL A 146 -0.42 9.46 -11.04
N THR A 147 -0.96 8.37 -11.56
CA THR A 147 -0.99 7.06 -10.91
C THR A 147 -0.16 6.03 -11.68
N LEU A 148 0.17 4.92 -11.04
CA LEU A 148 0.95 3.84 -11.65
C LEU A 148 0.05 2.63 -11.91
N GLY A 149 -0.01 2.22 -13.17
CA GLY A 149 -0.82 1.10 -13.65
C GLY A 149 -0.02 -0.19 -13.71
N ILE A 150 -0.39 -1.18 -12.90
CA ILE A 150 0.22 -2.51 -12.93
C ILE A 150 -0.50 -3.38 -13.96
N THR A 151 0.24 -4.12 -14.77
CA THR A 151 -0.36 -5.03 -15.76
C THR A 151 -1.13 -6.15 -15.04
N PRO A 152 -2.45 -6.29 -15.27
CA PRO A 152 -3.24 -7.32 -14.62
C PRO A 152 -2.85 -8.71 -15.12
N GLN A 153 -2.64 -9.64 -14.19
CA GLN A 153 -2.34 -11.05 -14.52
C GLN A 153 -3.57 -11.96 -14.34
N TYR A 154 -4.58 -11.51 -13.60
CA TYR A 154 -5.82 -12.23 -13.33
C TYR A 154 -6.96 -11.24 -13.04
N PRO A 155 -8.24 -11.62 -13.12
CA PRO A 155 -9.37 -10.71 -12.88
C PRO A 155 -9.60 -10.50 -11.38
N SER A 156 -8.70 -9.76 -10.72
CA SER A 156 -8.83 -9.42 -9.30
C SER A 156 -10.06 -8.55 -9.05
N THR A 157 -10.86 -8.87 -8.04
CA THR A 157 -11.95 -8.01 -7.52
C THR A 157 -11.50 -7.15 -6.34
N GLY A 158 -10.25 -7.33 -5.90
CA GLY A 158 -9.67 -6.61 -4.76
C GLY A 158 -8.98 -5.30 -5.13
N TYR A 159 -8.71 -5.06 -6.41
CA TYR A 159 -7.99 -3.90 -6.92
C TYR A 159 -8.90 -2.93 -7.66
N GLY A 160 -8.52 -1.65 -7.66
CA GLY A 160 -9.03 -0.68 -8.62
C GLY A 160 -8.46 -0.94 -10.01
N TYR A 161 -9.20 -0.56 -11.04
CA TYR A 161 -8.81 -0.66 -12.44
C TYR A 161 -8.80 0.72 -13.09
N ILE A 162 -7.81 0.92 -13.95
CA ILE A 162 -7.55 2.17 -14.67
C ILE A 162 -7.61 1.84 -16.16
N GLU A 163 -8.58 2.41 -16.87
CA GLU A 163 -8.66 2.34 -18.32
C GLU A 163 -7.72 3.37 -18.94
N GLN A 164 -6.77 2.90 -19.74
CA GLN A 164 -5.89 3.75 -20.52
C GLN A 164 -6.67 4.44 -21.64
N GLY A 165 -6.57 5.76 -21.68
CA GLY A 165 -7.05 6.60 -22.78
C GLY A 165 -5.96 6.90 -23.79
N ASP A 166 -5.99 8.11 -24.33
CA ASP A 166 -5.03 8.54 -25.34
C ASP A 166 -3.62 8.70 -24.75
N LYS A 167 -2.61 8.31 -25.54
CA LYS A 167 -1.22 8.54 -25.22
C LYS A 167 -0.92 10.03 -25.33
N THR A 168 -0.51 10.65 -24.22
CA THR A 168 -0.26 12.10 -24.15
C THR A 168 1.22 12.45 -24.29
N GLY A 169 2.13 11.51 -24.00
CA GLY A 169 3.55 11.81 -24.10
C GLY A 169 4.47 10.67 -23.68
N THR A 170 5.72 11.02 -23.39
CA THR A 170 6.75 10.10 -22.87
C THR A 170 7.67 10.87 -21.93
N PHE A 171 7.88 10.34 -20.72
CA PHE A 171 8.72 10.93 -19.66
C PHE A 171 9.69 9.84 -19.18
N GLU A 172 10.99 10.16 -19.05
CA GLU A 172 12.05 9.16 -18.76
C GLU A 172 11.98 7.90 -19.65
N GLY A 173 11.55 8.05 -20.92
CA GLY A 173 11.39 6.93 -21.86
C GLY A 173 10.13 6.08 -21.64
N LEU A 174 9.28 6.40 -20.66
CA LEU A 174 8.04 5.69 -20.36
C LEU A 174 6.82 6.39 -20.98
N PRO A 175 5.90 5.66 -21.64
CA PRO A 175 4.70 6.25 -22.20
C PRO A 175 3.73 6.68 -21.10
N VAL A 176 3.07 7.82 -21.31
CA VAL A 176 2.02 8.34 -20.42
C VAL A 176 0.70 8.35 -21.17
N TYR A 177 -0.36 7.95 -20.48
CA TYR A 177 -1.72 7.95 -20.99
C TYR A 177 -2.62 8.78 -20.09
N GLN A 178 -3.59 9.48 -20.67
CA GLN A 178 -4.69 10.04 -19.89
C GLN A 178 -5.57 8.88 -19.37
N VAL A 179 -6.10 9.01 -18.17
CA VAL A 179 -7.06 8.03 -17.65
C VAL A 179 -8.44 8.31 -18.24
N SER A 180 -8.98 7.36 -19.00
CA SER A 180 -10.35 7.48 -19.51
C SER A 180 -11.39 7.12 -18.47
N ARG A 181 -11.06 6.16 -17.60
CA ARG A 181 -11.97 5.67 -16.57
C ARG A 181 -11.17 5.08 -15.41
N PHE A 182 -11.65 5.37 -14.21
CA PHE A 182 -11.22 4.71 -12.99
C PHE A 182 -12.40 3.90 -12.44
N THR A 183 -12.17 2.70 -11.92
CA THR A 183 -13.21 1.87 -11.31
C THR A 183 -12.64 1.10 -10.13
N GLU A 184 -13.08 1.43 -8.93
CA GLU A 184 -12.61 0.79 -7.70
C GLU A 184 -13.33 -0.54 -7.44
N LYS A 185 -12.58 -1.64 -7.30
CA LYS A 185 -13.05 -2.97 -6.87
C LYS A 185 -14.30 -3.47 -7.64
N PRO A 186 -14.16 -3.72 -8.96
CA PRO A 186 -15.27 -4.23 -9.78
C PRO A 186 -15.71 -5.64 -9.32
N ASN A 187 -16.90 -6.04 -9.78
CA ASN A 187 -17.33 -7.44 -9.65
C ASN A 187 -16.51 -8.36 -10.58
N GLN A 188 -16.64 -9.67 -10.40
CA GLN A 188 -15.86 -10.68 -11.13
C GLN A 188 -16.03 -10.58 -12.66
N GLU A 189 -17.28 -10.44 -13.13
CA GLU A 189 -17.60 -10.35 -14.56
C GLU A 189 -16.97 -9.10 -15.21
N THR A 190 -17.08 -7.95 -14.55
CA THR A 190 -16.45 -6.71 -15.01
C THR A 190 -14.92 -6.81 -14.98
N ALA A 191 -14.31 -7.47 -13.98
CA ALA A 191 -12.86 -7.68 -13.96
C ALA A 191 -12.37 -8.57 -15.12
N GLU A 192 -13.12 -9.61 -15.46
CA GLU A 192 -12.84 -10.47 -16.62
C GLU A 192 -12.95 -9.71 -17.94
N GLU A 193 -13.99 -8.88 -18.09
CA GLU A 193 -14.16 -8.00 -19.23
C GLU A 193 -12.97 -7.03 -19.35
N PHE A 194 -12.58 -6.36 -18.27
CA PHE A 194 -11.47 -5.42 -18.25
C PHE A 194 -10.17 -6.06 -18.73
N LEU A 195 -9.83 -7.25 -18.22
CA LEU A 195 -8.66 -8.01 -18.67
C LEU A 195 -8.72 -8.34 -20.16
N SER A 196 -9.89 -8.76 -20.65
CA SER A 196 -10.05 -9.18 -22.05
C SER A 196 -9.77 -8.07 -23.06
N THR A 197 -9.95 -6.79 -22.67
CA THR A 197 -9.70 -5.65 -23.56
C THR A 197 -8.21 -5.32 -23.71
N GLY A 198 -7.36 -5.72 -22.75
CA GLY A 198 -5.95 -5.31 -22.69
C GLY A 198 -5.70 -3.81 -22.46
N ARG A 199 -6.76 -3.02 -22.21
CA ARG A 199 -6.67 -1.56 -22.00
C ARG A 199 -6.66 -1.13 -20.54
N PHE A 200 -6.87 -2.07 -19.61
CA PHE A 200 -6.91 -1.78 -18.19
C PHE A 200 -5.62 -2.16 -17.48
N SER A 201 -5.27 -1.36 -16.48
CA SER A 201 -4.22 -1.64 -15.51
C SER A 201 -4.80 -1.66 -14.10
N TRP A 202 -4.20 -2.43 -13.18
CA TRP A 202 -4.54 -2.31 -11.76
C TRP A 202 -3.99 -0.99 -11.20
N ASN A 203 -4.78 -0.35 -10.34
CA ASN A 203 -4.33 0.77 -9.53
C ASN A 203 -3.33 0.28 -8.47
N SER A 204 -2.10 0.77 -8.52
CA SER A 204 -1.06 0.50 -7.52
C SER A 204 -1.31 1.18 -6.16
N GLY A 205 -2.29 2.07 -6.06
CA GLY A 205 -2.53 2.90 -4.87
C GLY A 205 -1.47 3.99 -4.65
N MET A 206 -0.61 4.24 -5.65
CA MET A 206 0.39 5.31 -5.64
C MET A 206 -0.08 6.48 -6.49
N PHE A 207 0.10 7.69 -5.96
CA PHE A 207 -0.33 8.93 -6.61
C PHE A 207 0.74 10.00 -6.51
N ILE A 208 1.03 10.71 -7.59
CA ILE A 208 2.05 11.75 -7.68
C ILE A 208 1.45 13.00 -8.34
N PHE A 209 1.56 14.15 -7.68
CA PHE A 209 0.94 15.41 -8.14
C PHE A 209 1.60 16.62 -7.48
N ARG A 210 1.36 17.82 -8.01
CA ARG A 210 1.62 19.06 -7.26
C ARG A 210 0.60 19.24 -6.14
N ALA A 211 1.05 19.74 -4.99
CA ALA A 211 0.20 19.93 -3.82
C ALA A 211 -1.02 20.82 -4.13
N GLY A 212 -0.83 21.96 -4.80
CA GLY A 212 -1.92 22.85 -5.19
C GLY A 212 -2.97 22.18 -6.09
N VAL A 213 -2.51 21.36 -7.06
CA VAL A 213 -3.40 20.66 -8.00
C VAL A 213 -4.37 19.74 -7.27
N VAL A 214 -3.87 18.89 -6.36
CA VAL A 214 -4.76 17.98 -5.63
C VAL A 214 -5.66 18.72 -4.65
N LEU A 215 -5.18 19.81 -4.04
CA LEU A 215 -5.97 20.61 -3.11
C LEU A 215 -7.16 21.28 -3.83
N ASP A 216 -6.93 21.84 -5.02
CA ASP A 216 -8.00 22.41 -5.86
C ASP A 216 -9.01 21.36 -6.32
N GLU A 217 -8.53 20.19 -6.73
CA GLU A 217 -9.40 19.08 -7.10
C GLU A 217 -10.21 18.55 -5.91
N LEU A 218 -9.63 18.49 -4.71
CA LEU A 218 -10.34 18.13 -3.48
C LEU A 218 -11.38 19.19 -3.09
N ARG A 219 -11.09 20.50 -3.25
CA ARG A 219 -12.07 21.58 -3.05
C ARG A 219 -13.27 21.43 -3.99
N THR A 220 -13.05 20.90 -5.18
CA THR A 220 -14.10 20.67 -6.18
C THR A 220 -14.90 19.38 -5.92
N HIS A 221 -14.21 18.28 -5.66
CA HIS A 221 -14.80 16.93 -5.67
C HIS A 221 -15.07 16.32 -4.30
N ALA A 222 -14.44 16.86 -3.25
CA ALA A 222 -14.60 16.43 -1.87
C ALA A 222 -14.53 17.62 -0.87
N PRO A 223 -15.31 18.71 -1.06
CA PRO A 223 -15.32 19.86 -0.15
C PRO A 223 -15.66 19.47 1.29
N GLU A 224 -16.44 18.39 1.48
CA GLU A 224 -16.78 17.84 2.79
C GLU A 224 -15.57 17.32 3.58
N ILE A 225 -14.45 17.03 2.90
CA ILE A 225 -13.20 16.59 3.53
C ILE A 225 -12.24 17.78 3.70
N ILE A 226 -11.99 18.54 2.63
CA ILE A 226 -10.92 19.54 2.63
C ILE A 226 -11.28 20.80 3.41
N ALA A 227 -12.52 21.29 3.33
CA ALA A 227 -12.88 22.56 3.98
C ALA A 227 -12.77 22.50 5.52
N PRO A 228 -13.25 21.44 6.21
CA PRO A 228 -13.01 21.29 7.64
C PRO A 228 -11.53 21.23 8.03
N LEU A 229 -10.70 20.55 7.22
CA LEU A 229 -9.26 20.44 7.44
C LEU A 229 -8.55 21.79 7.26
N GLU A 230 -8.98 22.62 6.31
CA GLU A 230 -8.44 23.97 6.13
C GLU A 230 -8.81 24.89 7.30
N GLU A 231 -10.05 24.79 7.80
CA GLU A 231 -10.55 25.63 8.90
C GLU A 231 -9.97 25.23 10.27
N LYS A 232 -9.99 23.93 10.60
CA LYS A 232 -9.72 23.42 11.95
C LYS A 232 -8.46 22.56 12.03
N GLY A 233 -7.82 22.25 10.91
CA GLY A 233 -6.68 21.32 10.86
C GLY A 233 -7.06 19.93 11.36
N VAL A 234 -6.15 19.28 12.09
CA VAL A 234 -6.34 17.94 12.65
C VAL A 234 -7.59 17.83 13.55
N ALA A 235 -8.06 18.93 14.16
CA ALA A 235 -9.24 18.92 15.02
C ALA A 235 -10.54 18.58 14.25
N ALA A 236 -10.55 18.70 12.91
CA ALA A 236 -11.69 18.28 12.09
C ALA A 236 -11.82 16.75 11.94
N TYR A 237 -10.81 15.94 12.27
CA TYR A 237 -10.84 14.50 11.95
C TYR A 237 -12.06 13.74 12.47
N ALA A 238 -12.61 14.13 13.63
CA ALA A 238 -13.76 13.47 14.22
C ALA A 238 -15.05 13.64 13.39
N GLU A 239 -15.18 14.73 12.65
CA GLU A 239 -16.34 15.04 11.79
C GLU A 239 -16.16 14.59 10.33
N LEU A 240 -14.96 14.16 9.92
CA LEU A 240 -14.70 13.74 8.54
C LEU A 240 -15.37 12.40 8.19
N GLU A 241 -15.92 12.32 6.99
CA GLU A 241 -16.40 11.05 6.45
C GLU A 241 -15.25 10.09 6.17
N LYS A 242 -15.49 8.79 6.40
CA LYS A 242 -14.56 7.75 6.00
C LYS A 242 -14.66 7.52 4.49
N LYS A 243 -13.62 7.86 3.73
CA LYS A 243 -13.65 7.79 2.26
C LYS A 243 -12.26 7.60 1.67
N SER A 244 -12.11 6.68 0.73
CA SER A 244 -10.82 6.53 0.03
C SER A 244 -10.62 7.65 -0.99
N ILE A 245 -9.36 7.95 -1.30
CA ILE A 245 -8.99 8.92 -2.34
C ILE A 245 -9.52 8.51 -3.72
N ASP A 246 -9.62 7.19 -3.96
CA ASP A 246 -10.15 6.63 -5.20
C ASP A 246 -11.59 7.11 -5.46
N TYR A 247 -12.47 6.97 -4.45
CA TYR A 247 -13.86 7.44 -4.51
C TYR A 247 -14.02 8.96 -4.33
N ALA A 248 -13.19 9.56 -3.48
CA ALA A 248 -13.28 10.99 -3.21
C ALA A 248 -12.91 11.82 -4.44
N LEU A 249 -11.89 11.36 -5.18
CA LEU A 249 -11.22 12.14 -6.21
C LEU A 249 -10.99 11.37 -7.53
N MET A 250 -10.34 10.20 -7.50
CA MET A 250 -9.83 9.56 -8.73
C MET A 250 -10.93 9.15 -9.72
N GLU A 251 -12.11 8.74 -9.24
CA GLU A 251 -13.25 8.42 -10.11
C GLU A 251 -13.93 9.65 -10.75
N LYS A 252 -13.56 10.87 -10.33
CA LYS A 252 -14.23 12.11 -10.73
C LYS A 252 -13.32 13.06 -11.51
N THR A 253 -12.04 13.12 -11.15
CA THR A 253 -11.08 14.04 -11.76
C THR A 253 -10.90 13.79 -13.25
N GLN A 254 -10.66 14.87 -14.00
CA GLN A 254 -10.25 14.81 -15.41
C GLN A 254 -8.74 15.00 -15.59
N LEU A 255 -8.01 15.20 -14.50
CA LEU A 255 -6.56 15.43 -14.47
C LEU A 255 -5.76 14.14 -14.21
N ALA A 256 -6.40 12.97 -14.25
CA ALA A 256 -5.74 11.70 -13.99
C ALA A 256 -4.94 11.20 -15.20
N TYR A 257 -3.69 10.81 -14.94
CA TYR A 257 -2.78 10.17 -15.90
C TYR A 257 -2.26 8.87 -15.33
N VAL A 258 -1.94 7.92 -16.21
CA VAL A 258 -1.39 6.61 -15.83
C VAL A 258 -0.07 6.35 -16.54
N LEU A 259 0.92 5.97 -15.74
CA LEU A 259 2.19 5.39 -16.19
C LEU A 259 2.10 3.87 -16.04
N PRO A 260 2.22 3.08 -17.12
CA PRO A 260 2.40 1.64 -17.01
C PRO A 260 3.67 1.33 -16.22
N ALA A 261 3.55 0.46 -15.23
CA ALA A 261 4.64 0.10 -14.32
C ALA A 261 5.00 -1.38 -14.49
N SER A 262 6.32 -1.63 -14.57
CA SER A 262 6.90 -2.96 -14.80
C SER A 262 8.10 -3.21 -13.88
N PHE A 263 7.89 -3.08 -12.58
CA PHE A 263 8.94 -3.22 -11.55
C PHE A 263 8.73 -4.39 -10.59
N GLY A 264 7.85 -5.34 -10.93
CA GLY A 264 7.45 -6.46 -10.06
C GLY A 264 6.76 -5.94 -8.80
N TRP A 265 5.43 -5.86 -8.80
CA TRP A 265 4.64 -5.27 -7.71
C TRP A 265 3.68 -6.30 -7.13
N ASP A 266 3.53 -6.29 -5.80
CA ASP A 266 2.48 -7.03 -5.11
C ASP A 266 1.95 -6.24 -3.90
N ASP A 267 0.63 -6.22 -3.71
CA ASP A 267 0.01 -5.58 -2.56
C ASP A 267 0.12 -6.43 -1.30
N LEU A 268 0.65 -7.65 -1.36
CA LEU A 268 0.72 -8.62 -0.27
C LEU A 268 -0.62 -8.74 0.46
N GLY A 269 -1.67 -9.12 -0.26
CA GLY A 269 -3.02 -9.17 0.29
C GLY A 269 -3.20 -10.18 1.45
N ASP A 270 -2.61 -11.37 1.34
CA ASP A 270 -2.70 -12.47 2.31
C ASP A 270 -1.47 -13.39 2.25
N TRP A 271 -1.50 -14.49 3.01
CA TRP A 271 -0.41 -15.46 3.05
C TRP A 271 -0.07 -16.11 1.71
N ASN A 272 -1.02 -16.24 0.77
CA ASN A 272 -0.74 -16.79 -0.56
C ASN A 272 0.21 -15.88 -1.35
N ALA A 273 0.34 -14.61 -0.97
CA ALA A 273 1.31 -13.70 -1.58
C ALA A 273 2.76 -14.17 -1.38
N LEU A 274 3.07 -14.95 -0.34
CA LEU A 274 4.43 -15.43 -0.12
C LEU A 274 4.92 -16.37 -1.23
N GLU A 275 4.02 -17.08 -1.90
CA GLU A 275 4.39 -17.90 -3.06
C GLU A 275 4.83 -17.05 -4.25
N ARG A 276 4.21 -15.88 -4.43
CA ARG A 276 4.59 -14.95 -5.49
C ARG A 276 5.90 -14.23 -5.19
N LEU A 277 6.26 -14.08 -3.91
CA LEU A 277 7.56 -13.55 -3.49
C LEU A 277 8.69 -14.56 -3.68
N HIS A 278 8.39 -15.85 -3.48
CA HIS A 278 9.38 -16.92 -3.56
C HIS A 278 9.22 -17.66 -4.88
N ASN A 279 9.74 -17.06 -5.96
CA ASN A 279 9.78 -17.61 -7.34
C ASN A 279 10.71 -18.84 -7.50
N GLY A 280 10.70 -19.76 -6.54
CA GLY A 280 11.47 -21.00 -6.61
C GLY A 280 10.67 -22.15 -7.23
N ASP A 281 11.37 -23.10 -7.85
CA ASP A 281 10.82 -24.40 -8.28
C ASP A 281 10.44 -25.33 -7.10
N ALA A 282 10.42 -24.81 -5.88
CA ALA A 282 10.17 -25.58 -4.67
C ALA A 282 8.68 -25.96 -4.58
N LYS A 283 8.42 -27.20 -4.16
CA LYS A 283 7.05 -27.71 -4.00
C LYS A 283 6.26 -27.01 -2.89
N ASN A 284 6.96 -26.43 -1.92
CA ASN A 284 6.44 -25.76 -0.74
C ASN A 284 7.23 -24.47 -0.52
N VAL A 285 6.59 -23.48 0.09
CA VAL A 285 7.22 -22.23 0.52
C VAL A 285 7.41 -22.29 2.04
N ALA A 286 8.67 -22.37 2.48
CA ALA A 286 9.01 -22.50 3.89
C ALA A 286 9.89 -21.34 4.37
N MET A 287 9.35 -20.53 5.28
CA MET A 287 10.05 -19.51 6.08
C MET A 287 10.09 -19.99 7.54
N ALA A 288 10.65 -21.18 7.74
CA ALA A 288 10.76 -21.86 9.03
C ALA A 288 11.76 -23.01 8.93
N ASN A 289 12.23 -23.56 10.06
CA ASN A 289 12.79 -24.91 10.04
C ASN A 289 11.65 -25.90 9.80
N HIS A 290 11.55 -26.40 8.58
CA HIS A 290 10.43 -27.25 8.14
C HIS A 290 10.95 -28.63 7.73
N VAL A 291 10.32 -29.67 8.30
CA VAL A 291 10.50 -31.07 7.89
C VAL A 291 9.22 -31.53 7.22
N GLU A 292 9.32 -31.99 5.99
CA GLU A 292 8.19 -32.46 5.20
C GLU A 292 8.30 -33.95 4.88
N LEU A 293 7.16 -34.64 4.97
CA LEU A 293 6.97 -35.98 4.45
C LEU A 293 5.64 -36.00 3.69
N ASP A 294 5.67 -36.31 2.39
CA ASP A 294 4.46 -36.33 1.54
C ASP A 294 3.60 -35.05 1.68
N THR A 295 4.24 -33.88 1.69
CA THR A 295 3.56 -32.57 1.75
C THR A 295 3.80 -31.78 0.46
N GLN A 296 2.75 -31.20 -0.13
CA GLN A 296 2.84 -30.44 -1.37
C GLN A 296 1.99 -29.17 -1.36
N GLY A 297 2.45 -28.12 -2.05
CA GLY A 297 1.74 -26.85 -2.17
C GLY A 297 1.58 -26.09 -0.85
N ALA A 298 2.37 -26.40 0.18
CA ALA A 298 2.24 -25.82 1.51
C ALA A 298 2.99 -24.48 1.65
N ILE A 299 2.42 -23.58 2.45
CA ILE A 299 3.08 -22.37 2.94
C ILE A 299 3.31 -22.56 4.43
N VAL A 300 4.58 -22.58 4.86
CA VAL A 300 4.98 -22.81 6.24
C VAL A 300 5.79 -21.62 6.74
N TYR A 301 5.34 -21.01 7.82
CA TYR A 301 5.97 -19.82 8.41
C TYR A 301 6.15 -19.98 9.92
N SER A 302 7.32 -19.60 10.42
CA SER A 302 7.61 -19.46 11.86
C SER A 302 8.28 -18.12 12.12
N SER A 303 7.86 -17.42 13.17
CA SER A 303 8.55 -16.22 13.65
C SER A 303 9.83 -16.53 14.46
N SER A 304 10.14 -17.80 14.67
CA SER A 304 11.23 -18.27 15.53
C SER A 304 12.04 -19.35 14.83
N ASP A 305 13.35 -19.14 14.76
CA ASP A 305 14.33 -20.10 14.24
C ASP A 305 14.66 -21.23 15.25
N ASP A 306 14.15 -21.15 16.47
CA ASP A 306 14.30 -22.21 17.48
C ASP A 306 13.19 -23.27 17.41
N GLU A 307 12.20 -23.07 16.53
CA GLU A 307 11.06 -23.96 16.38
C GLU A 307 11.18 -24.78 15.10
N VAL A 308 10.68 -26.02 15.14
CA VAL A 308 10.56 -26.90 13.97
C VAL A 308 9.08 -27.19 13.70
N ILE A 309 8.69 -27.09 12.43
CA ILE A 309 7.37 -27.49 11.96
C ILE A 309 7.53 -28.77 11.15
N VAL A 310 6.74 -29.80 11.46
CA VAL A 310 6.73 -31.07 10.74
C VAL A 310 5.38 -31.28 10.09
N THR A 311 5.35 -31.50 8.77
CA THR A 311 4.12 -31.80 8.01
C THR A 311 4.20 -33.18 7.39
N ILE A 312 3.12 -33.96 7.52
CA ILE A 312 3.03 -35.33 7.00
C ILE A 312 1.71 -35.52 6.25
N GLY A 313 1.76 -35.81 4.95
CA GLY A 313 0.57 -36.14 4.16
C GLY A 313 -0.41 -34.98 3.96
N LEU A 314 0.09 -33.75 3.80
CA LEU A 314 -0.74 -32.54 3.67
C LEU A 314 -0.59 -31.90 2.28
N ASP A 315 -1.71 -31.50 1.69
CA ASP A 315 -1.75 -30.79 0.41
C ASP A 315 -2.40 -29.40 0.56
N ASP A 316 -1.81 -28.39 -0.05
CA ASP A 316 -2.33 -27.02 -0.16
C ASP A 316 -2.72 -26.40 1.20
N VAL A 317 -1.82 -26.55 2.18
CA VAL A 317 -2.02 -26.06 3.55
C VAL A 317 -1.16 -24.83 3.84
N LEU A 318 -1.74 -23.91 4.60
CA LEU A 318 -1.05 -22.83 5.26
C LEU A 318 -0.83 -23.22 6.72
N VAL A 319 0.43 -23.20 7.17
CA VAL A 319 0.82 -23.39 8.57
C VAL A 319 1.65 -22.21 9.02
N VAL A 320 1.11 -21.41 9.94
CA VAL A 320 1.81 -20.21 10.45
C VAL A 320 1.87 -20.28 11.96
N ARG A 321 3.07 -20.13 12.50
CA ARG A 321 3.31 -20.04 13.93
C ARG A 321 3.96 -18.72 14.29
N ASP A 322 3.34 -18.01 15.23
CA ASP A 322 3.93 -16.82 15.85
C ASP A 322 3.65 -16.85 17.35
N ARG A 323 4.73 -16.90 18.14
CA ARG A 323 4.70 -16.88 19.60
C ARG A 323 3.72 -17.90 20.18
N ASN A 324 2.61 -17.43 20.72
CA ASN A 324 1.60 -18.20 21.44
C ASN A 324 0.41 -18.63 20.58
N ALA A 325 0.46 -18.42 19.26
CA ALA A 325 -0.63 -18.76 18.36
C ALA A 325 -0.13 -19.54 17.14
N THR A 326 -1.01 -20.40 16.63
CA THR A 326 -0.78 -21.17 15.40
C THR A 326 -2.03 -21.10 14.55
N LEU A 327 -1.87 -20.75 13.27
CA LEU A 327 -2.89 -20.84 12.25
C LEU A 327 -2.58 -22.04 11.37
N ILE A 328 -3.59 -22.88 11.16
CA ILE A 328 -3.58 -23.94 10.17
C ILE A 328 -4.83 -23.76 9.33
N ALA A 329 -4.67 -23.62 8.02
CA ALA A 329 -5.78 -23.45 7.10
C ALA A 329 -5.48 -24.13 5.77
N LYS A 330 -6.52 -24.39 4.97
CA LYS A 330 -6.33 -24.60 3.54
C LYS A 330 -6.01 -23.26 2.88
N LYS A 331 -5.15 -23.26 1.86
CA LYS A 331 -4.71 -22.04 1.17
C LYS A 331 -5.82 -21.29 0.45
N ASP A 332 -6.84 -22.00 -0.03
CA ASP A 332 -8.04 -21.40 -0.65
C ASP A 332 -8.94 -20.67 0.37
N ARG A 333 -8.70 -20.84 1.68
CA ARG A 333 -9.47 -20.22 2.77
C ARG A 333 -8.73 -19.13 3.52
N THR A 334 -7.62 -18.60 2.99
CA THR A 334 -6.86 -17.49 3.63
C THR A 334 -7.71 -16.24 3.89
N GLN A 335 -8.72 -15.97 3.07
CA GLN A 335 -9.63 -14.84 3.28
C GLN A 335 -10.50 -14.98 4.54
N ASP A 336 -10.74 -16.22 5.01
CA ASP A 336 -11.54 -16.50 6.20
C ASP A 336 -10.82 -16.18 7.52
N ILE A 337 -9.52 -15.87 7.47
CA ILE A 337 -8.75 -15.42 8.65
C ILE A 337 -9.44 -14.22 9.33
N LYS A 338 -10.05 -13.31 8.56
CA LYS A 338 -10.82 -12.19 9.12
C LYS A 338 -12.01 -12.66 9.97
N GLN A 339 -12.66 -13.74 9.59
CA GLN A 339 -13.77 -14.32 10.35
C GLN A 339 -13.26 -14.96 11.64
N ALA A 340 -12.13 -15.67 11.58
CA ALA A 340 -11.48 -16.21 12.77
C ALA A 340 -11.09 -15.12 13.77
N ILE A 341 -10.53 -14.01 13.29
CA ILE A 341 -10.19 -12.83 14.13
C ILE A 341 -11.42 -12.23 14.79
N LYS A 342 -12.56 -12.16 14.08
CA LYS A 342 -13.82 -11.70 14.67
C LYS A 342 -14.25 -12.61 15.83
N ILE A 343 -14.18 -13.93 15.66
CA ILE A 343 -14.50 -14.90 16.71
C ILE A 343 -13.56 -14.73 17.92
N LEU A 344 -12.27 -14.51 17.69
CA LEU A 344 -11.29 -14.23 18.75
C LEU A 344 -11.62 -12.92 19.51
N LYS A 345 -12.04 -11.86 18.81
CA LYS A 345 -12.45 -10.58 19.40
C LYS A 345 -13.67 -10.73 20.32
N ASP A 346 -14.62 -11.54 19.90
CA ASP A 346 -15.88 -11.77 20.62
C ASP A 346 -15.69 -12.67 21.87
N ASN A 347 -14.53 -13.33 22.01
CA ASN A 347 -14.20 -14.15 23.18
C ASN A 347 -13.20 -13.43 24.09
N SER A 348 -13.66 -12.95 25.25
CA SER A 348 -12.83 -12.21 26.21
C SER A 348 -11.61 -12.98 26.71
N LEU A 349 -11.64 -14.32 26.70
CA LEU A 349 -10.51 -15.16 27.11
C LEU A 349 -9.41 -15.29 26.03
N LEU A 350 -9.69 -14.86 24.80
CA LEU A 350 -8.80 -15.03 23.64
C LEU A 350 -8.28 -13.69 23.09
N GLN A 351 -8.58 -12.58 23.73
CA GLN A 351 -8.19 -11.25 23.23
C GLN A 351 -6.68 -11.01 23.25
N ASP A 352 -5.93 -11.71 24.11
CA ASP A 352 -4.46 -11.61 24.19
C ASP A 352 -3.75 -12.16 22.95
N PHE A 353 -4.47 -12.86 22.06
CA PHE A 353 -3.93 -13.40 20.81
C PHE A 353 -4.12 -12.48 19.59
N LEU A 354 -4.62 -11.24 19.77
CA LEU A 354 -5.02 -10.31 18.69
C LEU A 354 -4.03 -9.20 18.35
#